data_AF-A0A6N8XCV8-F1
#
_entry.id   AF-A0A6N8XCV8-F1
#
_cell.length_a   1.000
_cell.length_b   1.000
_cell.length_c   1.000
_cell.angle_alpha   90.00
_cell.angle_beta   90.00
_cell.angle_gamma   90.00
#
_symmetry.space_group_name_H-M   'P 1'
#
loop_
_entity.id
_entity.type
_entity.pdbx_description
1 polymer ?
#
loop_
_entity_poly.entity_id
_entity_poly.type
_entity_poly.pdbx_seq_one_letter_code
_entity_poly.pdbx_strand_id
1 'polypeptide(L)'
;MTKRRKQTSVYPLRLPASLKTAVREVSQRDGTSINQFVATAVAEELAAMRTADFFAEHRAQADIEEARRILRRPGGQPPGPADKPTDHGSRPPDPEDRRSR
;
A
#
# COMPACT_ATOMS: atom_id res chain seq x y z
N MET A 1 9.71 29.44 23.36
CA MET A 1 9.37 28.41 22.34
C MET A 1 9.37 27.05 23.01
N THR A 2 8.21 26.42 23.19
CA THR A 2 8.07 25.17 23.96
C THR A 2 8.36 23.97 23.05
N LYS A 3 9.46 23.26 23.30
CA LYS A 3 9.88 22.08 22.51
C LYS A 3 8.95 20.91 22.85
N ARG A 4 8.07 20.49 21.93
CA ARG A 4 7.30 19.24 22.09
C ARG A 4 8.29 18.07 22.14
N ARG A 5 8.44 17.43 23.31
CA ARG A 5 9.13 16.14 23.42
C ARG A 5 8.29 15.09 22.71
N LYS A 6 8.90 14.29 21.81
CA LYS A 6 8.27 13.07 21.30
C LYS A 6 8.03 12.14 22.50
N GLN A 7 6.77 11.92 22.85
CA GLN A 7 6.35 10.96 23.86
C GLN A 7 6.39 9.58 23.23
N THR A 8 7.41 8.78 23.56
CA THR A 8 7.48 7.37 23.15
C THR A 8 7.13 6.51 24.36
N SER A 9 6.02 5.76 24.29
CA SER A 9 5.64 4.79 25.32
C SER A 9 6.21 3.42 24.99
N VAL A 10 6.83 2.76 25.97
CA VAL A 10 7.24 1.35 25.84
C VAL A 10 6.01 0.48 26.04
N TYR A 11 5.70 -0.36 25.05
CA TYR A 11 4.59 -1.33 25.13
C TYR A 11 5.14 -2.75 25.21
N PRO A 12 5.06 -3.43 26.37
CA PRO A 12 5.57 -4.79 26.50
C PRO A 12 4.64 -5.78 25.79
N LEU A 13 5.17 -6.49 24.80
CA LEU A 13 4.45 -7.50 24.02
C LEU A 13 4.97 -8.90 24.33
N ARG A 14 4.05 -9.86 24.44
CA ARG A 14 4.39 -11.29 24.48
C ARG A 14 4.09 -11.90 23.12
N LEU A 15 5.14 -12.37 22.44
CA LEU A 15 5.03 -13.06 21.16
C LEU A 15 5.17 -14.57 21.37
N PRO A 16 4.44 -15.41 20.63
CA PRO A 16 4.73 -16.84 20.54
C PRO A 16 6.20 -17.08 20.18
N ALA A 17 6.79 -18.17 20.70
CA ALA A 17 8.21 -18.44 20.54
C ALA A 17 8.66 -18.52 19.08
N SER A 18 7.87 -19.18 18.22
CA SER A 18 8.11 -19.26 16.78
C SER A 18 8.15 -17.89 16.11
N LEU A 19 7.19 -17.02 16.43
CA LEU A 19 7.12 -15.66 15.88
C LEU A 19 8.29 -14.81 16.35
N LYS A 20 8.67 -14.91 17.63
CA LYS A 20 9.85 -14.21 18.16
C LYS A 20 11.13 -14.62 17.43
N THR A 21 11.28 -15.90 17.10
CA THR A 21 12.42 -16.41 16.31
C THR A 21 12.42 -15.84 14.90
N ALA A 22 11.29 -15.91 14.19
CA ALA A 22 11.18 -15.38 12.83
C ALA A 22 11.47 -13.86 12.77
N VAL A 23 10.89 -13.08 13.68
CA VAL A 23 11.15 -11.63 13.76
C VAL A 23 12.62 -11.34 14.03
N ARG A 24 13.28 -12.14 14.88
CA ARG A 24 14.71 -11.98 15.16
C ARG A 24 15.56 -12.23 13.91
N GLU A 25 15.30 -13.31 13.18
CA GLU A 25 16.05 -13.66 11.96
C GLU A 25 15.94 -12.56 10.91
N VAL A 26 14.72 -12.06 10.66
CA VAL A 26 14.49 -10.95 9.71
C VAL A 26 15.16 -9.67 10.20
N SER A 27 15.01 -9.32 11.47
CA SER A 27 15.62 -8.11 12.05
C SER A 27 17.15 -8.14 11.94
N GLN A 28 17.77 -9.30 12.16
CA GLN A 28 19.22 -9.48 12.02
C GLN A 28 19.69 -9.32 10.58
N ARG A 29 18.97 -9.92 9.61
CA ARG A 29 19.28 -9.78 8.19
C ARG A 29 19.19 -8.33 7.73
N ASP A 30 18.19 -7.61 8.22
CA ASP A 30 17.91 -6.24 7.80
C ASP A 30 18.65 -5.19 8.66
N GLY A 31 19.45 -5.63 9.64
CA GLY A 31 20.24 -4.74 10.52
C GLY A 31 19.38 -3.87 11.45
N THR A 32 18.14 -4.27 11.74
CA THR A 32 17.21 -3.53 12.59
C THR A 32 17.06 -4.19 13.96
N SER A 33 16.60 -3.43 14.96
CA SER A 33 16.21 -4.04 16.24
C SER A 33 14.79 -4.59 16.16
N ILE A 34 14.49 -5.63 16.94
CA ILE A 34 13.15 -6.24 17.03
C ILE A 34 12.06 -5.18 17.31
N ASN A 35 12.34 -4.22 18.20
CA ASN A 35 11.38 -3.18 18.52
C ASN A 35 11.10 -2.24 17.34
N GLN A 36 12.12 -1.92 16.55
CA GLN A 36 11.95 -1.10 15.35
C GLN A 36 11.22 -1.89 14.27
N PHE A 37 11.56 -3.16 14.08
CA PHE A 37 10.85 -4.04 13.16
C PHE A 37 9.35 -4.10 13.49
N VAL A 38 9.01 -4.37 14.76
CA VAL A 38 7.61 -4.43 15.21
C VAL A 38 6.91 -3.08 15.06
N ALA A 39 7.57 -1.97 15.40
CA ALA A 39 6.99 -0.64 15.23
C ALA A 39 6.69 -0.32 13.76
N THR A 40 7.61 -0.65 12.84
CA THR A 40 7.41 -0.47 11.40
C THR A 40 6.28 -1.36 10.89
N ALA A 41 6.26 -2.64 11.24
CA ALA A 41 5.20 -3.56 10.83
C ALA A 41 3.80 -3.10 11.29
N VAL A 42 3.69 -2.59 12.53
CA VAL A 42 2.43 -2.02 13.03
C VAL A 42 2.03 -0.77 12.26
N ALA A 43 2.99 0.08 11.91
CA ALA A 43 2.72 1.27 11.10
C ALA A 43 2.24 0.90 9.69
N GLU A 44 2.86 -0.11 9.07
CA GLU A 44 2.48 -0.65 7.76
C GLU A 44 1.08 -1.26 7.79
N GLU A 45 0.77 -2.09 8.79
CA GLU A 45 -0.56 -2.70 8.93
C GLU A 45 -1.63 -1.63 9.10
N LEU A 46 -1.40 -0.62 9.96
CA LEU A 46 -2.32 0.50 10.12
C LEU A 46 -2.49 1.31 8.83
N ALA A 47 -1.43 1.50 8.05
CA ALA A 47 -1.51 2.19 6.77
C ALA A 47 -2.32 1.39 5.75
N ALA A 48 -2.13 0.06 5.69
CA ALA A 48 -2.87 -0.84 4.82
C ALA A 48 -4.37 -0.83 5.16
N MET A 49 -4.71 -0.99 6.45
CA MET A 49 -6.09 -0.95 6.92
C MET A 49 -6.78 0.38 6.58
N ARG A 50 -6.13 1.51 6.88
CA ARG A 50 -6.67 2.85 6.58
C ARG A 50 -6.84 3.09 5.09
N THR A 51 -5.93 2.58 4.27
CA THR A 51 -6.03 2.68 2.82
C THR A 51 -7.23 1.90 2.30
N ALA A 52 -7.45 0.69 2.84
CA ALA A 52 -8.64 -0.10 2.51
C ALA A 52 -9.94 0.63 2.88
N ASP A 53 -10.01 1.17 4.10
CA ASP A 53 -11.17 1.94 4.57
C ASP A 53 -11.42 3.19 3.71
N PHE A 54 -10.35 3.94 3.39
CA PHE A 54 -10.42 5.10 2.53
C PHE A 54 -11.04 4.76 1.17
N PHE A 55 -10.55 3.72 0.49
CA PHE A 55 -11.11 3.32 -0.80
C PHE A 55 -12.53 2.76 -0.68
N ALA A 56 -12.87 2.08 0.41
CA ALA A 56 -14.23 1.58 0.64
C ALA A 56 -15.23 2.74 0.73
N GLU A 57 -14.91 3.77 1.51
CA GLU A 57 -15.76 4.96 1.66
C GLU A 57 -15.87 5.75 0.36
N HIS A 58 -14.75 5.94 -0.35
CA HIS A 58 -14.72 6.77 -1.56
C HIS A 58 -15.35 6.08 -2.78
N ARG A 59 -15.35 4.74 -2.84
CA ARG A 59 -16.06 3.99 -3.89
C ARG A 59 -17.54 4.29 -3.92
N ALA A 60 -18.17 4.52 -2.76
CA ALA A 60 -19.59 4.85 -2.68
C ALA A 60 -19.94 6.20 -3.34
N GLN A 61 -18.95 7.08 -3.50
CA GLN A 61 -19.11 8.42 -4.09
C GLN A 61 -18.55 8.50 -5.51
N ALA A 62 -17.97 7.42 -6.03
CA ALA A 62 -17.28 7.44 -7.32
C ALA A 62 -18.28 7.29 -8.48
N ASP A 63 -18.32 8.29 -9.36
CA ASP A 63 -18.99 8.17 -10.66
C ASP A 63 -18.00 7.63 -11.71
N ILE A 64 -18.04 6.32 -11.91
CA ILE A 64 -17.16 5.62 -12.83
C ILE A 64 -17.47 5.96 -14.29
N GLU A 65 -18.73 6.23 -14.64
CA GLU A 65 -19.10 6.58 -16.01
C GLU A 65 -18.59 7.98 -16.38
N GLU A 66 -18.74 8.93 -15.47
CA GLU A 66 -18.19 10.28 -15.64
C GLU A 66 -16.66 10.24 -15.74
N ALA A 67 -16.00 9.46 -14.88
CA ALA A 67 -14.55 9.25 -14.98
C ALA A 67 -14.15 8.68 -16.36
N ARG A 68 -14.87 7.68 -16.88
CA ARG A 68 -14.61 7.13 -18.22
C ARG A 68 -14.87 8.15 -19.33
N ARG A 69 -15.91 8.97 -19.21
CA ARG A 69 -16.22 10.03 -20.17
C ARG A 69 -15.08 11.06 -20.23
N ILE A 70 -14.54 11.43 -19.08
CA ILE A 70 -13.37 12.32 -18.98
C ILE A 70 -12.14 11.68 -19.61
N LEU A 71 -11.85 10.41 -19.32
CA LEU A 71 -10.69 9.70 -19.87
C LEU A 71 -10.78 9.48 -21.38
N ARG A 72 -11.98 9.34 -21.94
CA ARG A 72 -12.23 9.14 -23.38
C ARG A 72 -12.52 10.43 -24.14
N ARG A 73 -12.48 11.59 -23.47
CA ARG A 73 -12.85 12.84 -24.11
C ARG A 73 -11.93 13.12 -25.29
N PRO A 74 -12.45 13.66 -26.40
CA PRO A 74 -11.62 14.09 -27.50
C PRO A 74 -10.72 15.26 -27.05
N GLY A 75 -9.46 15.22 -27.45
CA GLY A 75 -8.44 16.19 -27.04
C GLY A 75 -7.63 15.75 -25.81
N GLY A 76 -6.33 16.06 -25.86
CA GLY A 76 -5.33 15.62 -24.88
C GLY A 76 -3.95 15.66 -25.53
N GLN A 77 -2.89 15.68 -24.72
CA GLN A 77 -1.54 15.50 -25.25
C GLN A 77 -1.26 14.00 -25.44
N PRO A 78 -0.65 13.58 -26.56
CA PRO A 78 -0.23 12.21 -26.71
C PRO A 78 0.75 11.82 -25.59
N PRO A 79 0.79 10.54 -25.18
CA PRO A 79 1.76 10.06 -24.19
C PRO A 79 3.18 10.46 -24.57
N GLY A 80 3.93 11.00 -23.61
CA GLY A 80 5.34 11.29 -23.81
C GLY A 80 6.14 10.00 -24.04
N PRO A 81 7.40 10.08 -24.48
CA PRO A 81 8.24 8.89 -24.68
C PRO A 81 8.31 7.94 -23.48
N ALA A 82 8.21 8.45 -22.25
CA ALA A 82 8.22 7.66 -21.01
C ALA A 82 6.84 7.07 -20.62
N ASP A 83 5.76 7.57 -21.22
CA ASP A 83 4.39 7.10 -20.98
C ASP A 83 3.95 6.04 -22.01
N LYS A 84 4.80 5.79 -23.01
CA LYS A 84 4.57 4.73 -23.99
C LYS A 84 4.82 3.37 -23.30
N PRO A 85 3.92 2.39 -23.47
CA PRO A 85 4.20 1.04 -23.04
C PRO A 85 5.52 0.57 -23.65
N THR A 86 6.47 0.15 -22.82
CA THR A 86 7.60 -0.63 -23.31
C THR A 86 7.08 -1.96 -23.84
N ASP A 87 7.79 -2.55 -24.80
CA ASP A 87 7.42 -3.81 -25.50
C ASP A 87 7.43 -5.07 -24.60
N HIS A 88 7.06 -4.94 -23.31
CA HIS A 88 6.67 -6.08 -22.47
C HIS A 88 5.20 -6.50 -22.75
N GLY A 89 4.68 -6.16 -23.93
CA GLY A 89 3.30 -6.25 -24.35
C GLY A 89 2.81 -7.66 -24.68
N SER A 90 2.78 -8.54 -23.68
CA SER A 90 1.96 -9.77 -23.69
C SER A 90 1.72 -10.29 -22.27
N ARG A 91 1.31 -9.43 -21.31
CA ARG A 91 0.67 -9.99 -20.11
C ARG A 91 -0.73 -10.47 -20.54
N PRO A 92 -1.02 -11.79 -20.50
CA PRO A 92 -2.34 -12.30 -20.83
C PRO A 92 -3.38 -11.65 -19.91
N PRO A 93 -4.63 -11.45 -20.37
CA PRO A 93 -5.69 -10.86 -19.57
C PRO A 93 -5.84 -11.63 -18.26
N ASP A 94 -5.91 -10.91 -17.15
CA ASP A 94 -6.05 -11.50 -15.83
C ASP A 94 -7.35 -12.32 -15.81
N PRO A 95 -7.34 -13.60 -15.36
CA PRO A 95 -8.52 -14.45 -15.38
C PRO A 95 -9.73 -13.87 -14.62
N GLU A 96 -9.54 -12.85 -13.79
CA GLU A 96 -10.63 -12.15 -13.09
C GLU A 96 -11.44 -11.20 -13.98
N ASP A 97 -10.88 -10.66 -15.06
CA ASP A 97 -11.58 -9.72 -15.98
C ASP A 97 -12.75 -10.38 -16.74
N ARG A 98 -12.87 -11.72 -16.69
CA ARG A 98 -13.97 -12.46 -17.34
C ARG A 98 -15.20 -12.65 -16.47
N ARG A 99 -15.16 -12.35 -15.16
CA ARG A 99 -16.29 -12.57 -14.23
C ARG A 99 -17.26 -11.38 -14.14
N SER A 100 -17.42 -10.61 -15.21
CA SER A 100 -18.38 -9.49 -15.26
C SER A 100 -19.11 -9.38 -16.59
N ARG A 101 -19.30 -10.51 -17.29
CA ARG A 101 -20.26 -10.63 -18.41
C ARG A 101 -21.39 -11.56 -18.04
#